data_AF-A0A3D3DFN2-F1
#
_entry.id   AF-A0A3D3DFN2-F1
#
_cell.length_a   1.000
_cell.length_b   1.000
_cell.length_c   1.000
_cell.angle_alpha   90.00
_cell.angle_beta   90.00
_cell.angle_gamma   90.00
#
_symmetry.space_group_name_H-M   'P 1'
#
loop_
_entity.id
_entity.type
_entity.pdbx_description
1 polymer ?
#
loop_
_entity_poly.entity_id
_entity_poly.type
_entity_poly.pdbx_seq_one_letter_code
_entity_poly.pdbx_strand_id
1 'polypeptide(L)'
;MVKKRDIERQLKKLYKPLFWTLSKKAVGSAFYFLEKKIDGIIHLTSFECGEDSMIGEIIHQESKKYPSVAYTEFVFDEHTGEIGIDTRTEAFLDMIVRRKRYESNHA
;
A
#
# COMPACT_ATOMS: atom_id res chain seq x y z
N MET A 1 -1.73 -12.74 8.26
CA MET A 1 -2.97 -11.92 8.31
C MET A 1 -2.93 -11.00 9.52
N VAL A 2 -3.31 -9.71 9.38
CA VAL A 2 -3.34 -8.74 10.49
C VAL A 2 -4.54 -9.03 11.40
N LYS A 3 -4.35 -8.99 12.73
CA LYS A 3 -5.45 -9.26 13.68
C LYS A 3 -6.47 -8.12 13.65
N LYS A 4 -7.76 -8.45 13.81
CA LYS A 4 -8.87 -7.48 13.81
C LYS A 4 -8.64 -6.30 14.76
N ARG A 5 -8.16 -6.57 15.97
CA ARG A 5 -7.83 -5.53 16.98
C ARG A 5 -6.80 -4.50 16.48
N ASP A 6 -5.84 -4.96 15.67
CA ASP A 6 -4.75 -4.12 15.18
C ASP A 6 -5.25 -3.26 14.01
N ILE A 7 -6.10 -3.82 13.14
CA ILE A 7 -6.84 -3.07 12.12
C ILE A 7 -7.70 -1.97 12.76
N GLU A 8 -8.52 -2.31 13.76
CA GLU A 8 -9.40 -1.34 14.45
C GLU A 8 -8.61 -0.24 15.13
N ARG A 9 -7.43 -0.55 15.70
CA ARG A 9 -6.53 0.46 16.27
C ARG A 9 -6.05 1.44 15.20
N GLN A 10 -5.63 0.95 14.03
CA GLN A 10 -5.15 1.82 12.95
C GLN A 10 -6.24 2.71 12.37
N LEU A 11 -7.46 2.19 12.22
CA LEU A 11 -8.59 2.95 11.68
C LEU A 11 -8.98 4.17 12.54
N LYS A 12 -8.62 4.20 13.83
CA LYS A 12 -8.84 5.36 14.70
C LYS A 12 -8.06 6.61 14.28
N LYS A 13 -7.05 6.48 13.41
CA LYS A 13 -6.30 7.61 12.84
C LYS A 13 -7.08 8.37 11.77
N LEU A 14 -8.10 7.74 11.19
CA LEU A 14 -8.92 8.37 10.16
C LEU A 14 -9.87 9.38 10.80
N TYR A 15 -10.03 10.54 10.16
CA TYR A 15 -10.99 11.55 10.59
C TYR A 15 -12.45 11.05 10.48
N LYS A 16 -12.74 10.21 9.47
CA LYS A 16 -14.05 9.58 9.27
C LYS A 16 -13.93 8.06 9.22
N PRO A 17 -14.89 7.33 9.80
CA PRO A 17 -14.91 5.88 9.69
C PRO A 17 -15.24 5.46 8.25
N LEU A 18 -14.56 4.43 7.77
CA LEU A 18 -14.94 3.75 6.53
C LEU A 18 -16.22 2.94 6.78
N PHE A 19 -17.06 2.78 5.77
CA PHE A 19 -18.29 1.99 5.89
C PHE A 19 -18.03 0.51 5.58
N TRP A 20 -17.44 0.23 4.42
CA TRP A 20 -17.21 -1.12 3.89
C TRP A 20 -16.15 -1.91 4.65
N THR A 21 -16.44 -3.20 4.89
CA THR A 21 -15.56 -4.11 5.65
C THR A 21 -14.23 -4.36 4.94
N LEU A 22 -14.23 -4.45 3.61
CA LEU A 22 -13.00 -4.69 2.85
C LEU A 22 -12.08 -3.46 2.90
N SER A 23 -12.62 -2.28 2.66
CA SER A 23 -11.93 -0.99 2.82
C SER A 23 -11.30 -0.83 4.22
N LYS A 24 -12.04 -1.17 5.28
CA LYS A 24 -11.52 -1.19 6.66
C LYS A 24 -10.31 -2.12 6.80
N LYS A 25 -10.39 -3.33 6.24
CA LYS A 25 -9.29 -4.30 6.30
C LYS A 25 -8.08 -3.82 5.50
N ALA A 26 -8.28 -3.30 4.29
CA ALA A 26 -7.21 -2.81 3.42
C ALA A 26 -6.47 -1.64 4.07
N VAL A 27 -7.19 -0.55 4.42
CA VAL A 27 -6.58 0.65 5.02
C VAL A 27 -5.94 0.33 6.37
N GLY A 28 -6.65 -0.39 7.26
CA GLY A 28 -6.09 -0.73 8.57
C GLY A 28 -4.89 -1.66 8.50
N SER A 29 -4.83 -2.56 7.52
CA SER A 29 -3.65 -3.42 7.30
C SER A 29 -2.49 -2.63 6.72
N ALA A 30 -2.74 -1.76 5.74
CA ALA A 30 -1.70 -0.91 5.16
C ALA A 30 -1.09 0.00 6.23
N PHE A 31 -1.91 0.70 7.02
CA PHE A 31 -1.45 1.54 8.13
C PHE A 31 -0.67 0.73 9.18
N TYR A 32 -1.11 -0.50 9.47
CA TYR A 32 -0.39 -1.38 10.39
C TYR A 32 1.00 -1.70 9.88
N PHE A 33 1.14 -1.98 8.58
CA PHE A 33 2.41 -2.34 7.98
C PHE A 33 3.33 -1.14 7.74
N LEU A 34 2.79 0.06 7.47
CA LEU A 34 3.59 1.29 7.40
C LEU A 34 4.36 1.55 8.71
N GLU A 35 3.78 1.22 9.86
CA GLU A 35 4.45 1.32 11.17
C GLU A 35 5.43 0.17 11.47
N LYS A 36 5.50 -0.86 10.62
CA LYS A 36 6.38 -2.01 10.79
C LYS A 36 7.60 -1.86 9.89
N LYS A 37 8.69 -2.54 10.27
CA LYS A 37 9.93 -2.61 9.49
C LYS A 37 9.74 -3.52 8.27
N ILE A 38 8.94 -3.08 7.30
CA ILE A 38 8.83 -3.67 5.97
C ILE A 38 9.42 -2.73 4.94
N ASP A 39 9.66 -3.23 3.73
CA ASP A 39 10.34 -2.47 2.68
C ASP A 39 9.39 -1.75 1.74
N GLY A 40 8.19 -2.32 1.53
CA GLY A 40 7.16 -1.71 0.70
C GLY A 40 5.82 -2.44 0.72
N ILE A 41 4.80 -1.76 0.19
CA ILE A 41 3.41 -2.20 0.07
C ILE A 41 2.98 -2.08 -1.38
N ILE A 42 2.37 -3.14 -1.91
CA ILE A 42 1.66 -3.12 -3.20
C ILE A 42 0.16 -3.20 -2.88
N HIS A 43 -0.60 -2.16 -3.23
CA HIS A 43 -2.06 -2.15 -3.14
C HIS A 43 -2.65 -2.74 -4.43
N LEU A 44 -3.39 -3.83 -4.35
CA LEU A 44 -4.04 -4.44 -5.51
C LEU A 44 -5.48 -3.95 -5.56
N THR A 45 -5.89 -3.39 -6.70
CA THR A 45 -7.25 -2.88 -6.93
C THR A 45 -7.75 -3.31 -8.31
N SER A 46 -9.07 -3.33 -8.50
CA SER A 46 -9.69 -3.61 -9.80
C SER A 46 -10.04 -2.31 -10.52
N PHE A 47 -10.04 -2.34 -11.86
CA PHE A 47 -10.46 -1.22 -12.68
C PHE A 47 -11.92 -0.82 -12.36
N GLU A 48 -12.24 0.47 -12.49
CA GLU A 48 -13.56 1.05 -12.17
C GLU A 48 -14.10 0.84 -10.73
N CYS A 49 -13.25 0.41 -9.79
CA CYS A 49 -13.66 0.30 -8.38
C CYS A 49 -13.61 1.66 -7.67
N GLY A 50 -14.76 2.36 -7.67
CA GLY A 50 -14.89 3.70 -7.09
C GLY A 50 -14.51 3.79 -5.61
N GLU A 51 -14.87 2.79 -4.81
CA GLU A 51 -14.47 2.71 -3.39
C GLU A 51 -12.97 2.50 -3.20
N ASP A 52 -12.32 1.76 -4.11
CA ASP A 52 -10.91 1.44 -4.00
C ASP A 52 -10.03 2.64 -4.36
N SER A 53 -10.47 3.47 -5.31
CA SER A 53 -9.78 4.73 -5.62
C SER A 53 -9.65 5.65 -4.41
N MET A 54 -10.69 5.70 -3.56
CA MET A 54 -10.71 6.53 -2.37
C MET A 54 -9.76 5.99 -1.29
N ILE A 55 -9.79 4.68 -1.03
CA ILE A 55 -8.89 4.10 -0.03
C ILE A 55 -7.43 4.06 -0.51
N GLY A 56 -7.19 3.89 -1.81
CA GLY A 56 -5.87 3.94 -2.42
C GLY A 56 -5.22 5.30 -2.15
N GLU A 57 -5.95 6.39 -2.34
CA GLU A 57 -5.48 7.74 -2.01
C GLU A 57 -5.25 7.93 -0.50
N ILE A 58 -6.14 7.41 0.36
CA ILE A 58 -5.94 7.47 1.82
C ILE A 58 -4.65 6.76 2.23
N ILE A 59 -4.38 5.56 1.68
CA ILE A 59 -3.18 4.79 1.96
C ILE A 59 -1.94 5.51 1.42
N HIS A 60 -2.01 6.04 0.21
CA HIS A 60 -0.92 6.78 -0.42
C HIS A 60 -0.54 8.04 0.38
N GLN A 61 -1.52 8.79 0.89
CA GLN A 61 -1.26 9.96 1.72
C GLN A 61 -0.64 9.58 3.06
N GLU A 62 -1.09 8.49 3.68
CA GLU A 62 -0.48 8.01 4.92
C GLU A 62 0.96 7.50 4.68
N SER A 63 1.22 6.81 3.56
CA SER A 63 2.54 6.27 3.25
C SER A 63 3.61 7.36 3.10
N LYS A 64 3.24 8.58 2.71
CA LYS A 64 4.18 9.73 2.65
C LYS A 64 4.81 10.06 4.00
N LYS A 65 4.18 9.69 5.12
CA LYS A 65 4.75 9.85 6.48
C LYS A 65 5.84 8.81 6.79
N TYR A 66 5.94 7.76 5.98
CA TYR A 66 6.86 6.64 6.15
C TYR A 66 7.73 6.49 4.88
N PRO A 67 8.63 7.45 4.58
CA PRO A 67 9.42 7.45 3.34
C PRO A 67 10.35 6.24 3.19
N SER A 68 10.63 5.53 4.30
CA SER A 68 11.36 4.25 4.34
C SER A 68 10.52 3.03 3.97
N VAL A 69 9.24 3.19 3.62
CA VAL A 69 8.36 2.13 3.10
C VAL A 69 7.87 2.53 1.72
N ALA A 70 8.26 1.78 0.68
CA ALA A 70 7.81 2.06 -0.68
C ALA A 70 6.31 1.74 -0.81
N TYR A 71 5.56 2.51 -1.60
CA TYR A 71 4.15 2.25 -1.86
C TYR A 71 3.87 2.34 -3.36
N THR A 72 3.10 1.38 -3.88
CA THR A 72 2.56 1.44 -5.24
C THR A 72 1.18 0.80 -5.29
N GLU A 73 0.42 1.13 -6.33
CA GLU A 73 -0.90 0.57 -6.60
C GLU A 73 -0.89 -0.14 -7.95
N PHE A 74 -1.33 -1.40 -7.96
CA PHE A 74 -1.55 -2.18 -9.17
C PHE A 74 -3.04 -2.27 -9.42
N VAL A 75 -3.49 -1.55 -10.45
CA VAL A 75 -4.83 -1.70 -11.01
C VAL A 75 -4.84 -2.87 -11.98
N PHE A 76 -5.78 -3.79 -11.77
CA PHE A 76 -6.07 -4.91 -12.66
C PHE A 76 -7.32 -4.60 -13.47
N ASP A 77 -7.17 -4.64 -14.78
CA ASP A 77 -8.23 -4.56 -15.77
C ASP A 77 -8.26 -5.86 -16.61
N GLU A 78 -9.37 -6.16 -17.29
CA GLU A 78 -9.53 -7.31 -18.19
C GLU A 78 -8.45 -7.34 -19.30
N HIS A 79 -7.92 -6.18 -19.67
CA HIS A 79 -6.82 -6.04 -20.62
C HIS A 79 -5.41 -6.16 -20.02
N THR A 80 -5.29 -6.44 -18.72
CA THR A 80 -3.99 -6.57 -18.04
C THR A 80 -3.37 -7.93 -18.34
N GLY A 81 -2.46 -7.98 -19.32
CA GLY A 81 -1.64 -9.17 -19.58
C GLY A 81 -0.63 -9.46 -18.48
N GLU A 82 -0.30 -10.74 -18.26
CA GLU A 82 0.66 -11.21 -17.24
C GLU A 82 2.01 -10.46 -17.28
N ILE A 83 2.53 -10.19 -18.48
CA ILE A 83 3.80 -9.49 -18.71
C ILE A 83 3.84 -8.10 -18.05
N GLY A 84 2.70 -7.42 -17.98
CA GLY A 84 2.60 -6.10 -17.36
C GLY A 84 2.69 -6.14 -15.83
N ILE A 85 2.37 -7.26 -15.19
CA ILE A 85 2.46 -7.42 -13.73
C ILE A 85 3.90 -7.74 -13.32
N ASP A 86 4.57 -8.64 -14.04
CA ASP A 86 5.95 -9.02 -13.76
C ASP A 86 6.88 -7.80 -13.89
N THR A 87 6.79 -7.07 -15.00
CA THR A 87 7.61 -5.87 -15.23
C THR A 87 7.38 -4.79 -14.17
N ARG A 88 6.11 -4.56 -13.75
CA ARG A 88 5.80 -3.60 -12.67
C ARG A 88 6.35 -4.06 -11.33
N THR A 89 6.32 -5.37 -11.06
CA THR A 89 6.86 -5.96 -9.82
C THR A 89 8.38 -5.82 -9.79
N GLU A 90 9.06 -6.13 -10.88
CA GLU A 90 10.51 -5.94 -11.03
C GLU A 90 10.90 -4.47 -10.83
N ALA A 91 10.18 -3.54 -11.48
CA ALA A 91 10.42 -2.11 -11.31
C ALA A 91 10.20 -1.64 -9.85
N PHE A 92 9.19 -2.17 -9.16
CA PHE A 92 8.94 -1.86 -7.76
C PHE A 92 10.05 -2.38 -6.84
N LEU A 93 10.54 -3.60 -7.08
CA LEU A 93 11.68 -4.16 -6.34
C LEU A 93 12.95 -3.34 -6.59
N ASP A 94 13.21 -2.93 -7.83
CA ASP A 94 14.32 -2.06 -8.21
C ASP A 94 14.28 -0.73 -7.45
N MET A 95 13.10 -0.11 -7.32
CA MET A 95 12.93 1.12 -6.52
C MET A 95 13.32 0.92 -5.05
N ILE A 96 12.90 -0.19 -4.44
CA ILE A 96 13.23 -0.53 -3.05
C ILE A 96 14.74 -0.74 -2.89
N VAL A 97 15.35 -1.54 -3.76
CA VAL A 97 16.79 -1.86 -3.70
C VAL A 97 17.62 -0.60 -3.88
N ARG A 98 17.26 0.25 -4.85
CA ARG A 98 17.94 1.53 -5.06
C ARG A 98 17.87 2.42 -3.83
N ARG A 99 16.69 2.60 -3.23
CA ARG A 99 16.54 3.42 -2.00
C ARG A 99 17.45 2.91 -0.88
N LYS A 100 17.43 1.61 -0.60
CA LYS A 100 18.29 1.01 0.45
C LYS A 100 19.77 1.22 0.19
N ARG A 101 20.23 1.11 -1.06
CA ARG A 101 21.63 1.38 -1.44
C ARG A 101 21.98 2.85 -1.22
N TYR A 102 21.11 3.78 -1.59
CA TYR A 102 21.32 5.21 -1.33
C TYR A 102 21.41 5.52 0.16
N GLU A 103 20.49 4.98 0.97
CA GLU A 103 20.49 5.14 2.43
C GLU A 103 21.75 4.55 3.07
N SER A 104 22.19 3.36 2.65
CA SER A 104 23.39 2.71 3.18
C SER A 104 24.70 3.45 2.85
N ASN A 105 24.75 4.13 1.71
CA ASN A 105 25.94 4.87 1.27
C ASN A 105 26.05 6.28 1.89
N HIS A 106 24.98 6.76 2.54
CA HIS A 106 24.91 8.11 3.15
C HIS A 106 24.57 8.06 4.65
N ALA A 107 24.64 6.88 5.27
CA ALA A 107 24.49 6.64 6.71
C ALA A 107 25.87 6.48 7.36
#